data_AF-A0A645EBY3-F1
#
_entry.id   AF-A0A645EBY3-F1
#
_cell.length_a   1.000
_cell.length_b   1.000
_cell.length_c   1.000
_cell.angle_alpha   90.00
_cell.angle_beta   90.00
_cell.angle_gamma   90.00
#
_symmetry.space_group_name_H-M   'P 1'
#
loop_
_entity.id
_entity.type
_entity.pdbx_description
1 polymer ?
#
loop_
_entity_poly.entity_id
_entity_poly.type
_entity_poly.pdbx_seq_one_letter_code
_entity_poly.pdbx_strand_id
1 'polypeptide(L)' 'MLPFILDGETPFENGDYIFVPEVRKAVEDKKKEMPAYIVKAGKLVPFTLKMDDITDDERKIILAGCLINFYAGK' A
#
# COMPACT_ATOMS: atom_id res chain seq x y z
N MET A 1 -0.42 4.61 -7.23
CA MET A 1 -0.50 5.29 -5.91
C MET A 1 -1.46 4.48 -5.04
N LEU A 2 -1.16 4.32 -3.75
CA LEU A 2 -2.00 3.56 -2.81
C LEU A 2 -2.32 4.43 -1.60
N PRO A 3 -3.62 4.64 -1.27
CA PRO A 3 -4.01 5.44 -0.12
C PRO A 3 -3.93 4.61 1.16
N PHE A 4 -2.73 4.52 1.75
CA PHE A 4 -2.57 3.85 3.02
C PHE A 4 -3.11 4.68 4.19
N ILE A 5 -3.72 3.97 5.13
CA ILE A 5 -4.24 4.50 6.39
C ILE A 5 -3.43 3.85 7.51
N LEU A 6 -3.00 4.65 8.47
CA LEU A 6 -2.35 4.20 9.68
C LEU A 6 -3.29 4.50 10.85
N ASP A 7 -3.59 3.48 11.66
CA ASP A 7 -4.33 3.68 12.90
C ASP A 7 -3.36 4.02 14.02
N GLY A 8 -3.57 5.16 14.69
CA GLY A 8 -2.81 5.56 15.87
C GLY A 8 -1.59 6.43 15.57
N GLU A 9 -0.54 6.28 16.38
CA GLU A 9 0.68 7.08 16.28
C GLU A 9 1.61 6.58 15.18
N THR A 10 2.32 7.51 14.54
CA THR A 10 3.30 7.23 13.49
C THR A 10 4.52 6.48 14.08
N PRO A 11 4.76 5.21 13.71
CA PRO A 11 5.88 4.43 14.27
C PRO A 11 7.25 4.74 13.62
N PHE A 12 7.29 5.69 12.69
CA PHE A 12 8.45 6.05 11.87
C PHE A 12 8.68 7.56 11.86
N GLU A 13 9.90 7.94 11.48
CA GLU A 13 10.37 9.32 11.43
C GLU A 13 10.89 9.65 10.02
N ASN A 14 11.11 10.94 9.76
CA ASN A 14 11.65 11.38 8.47
C ASN A 14 13.04 10.76 8.23
N GLY A 15 13.21 10.16 7.05
CA GLY A 15 14.42 9.44 6.68
C GLY A 15 14.34 7.93 6.87
N ASP A 16 13.30 7.42 7.51
CA ASP A 16 13.04 5.99 7.58
C ASP A 16 12.55 5.42 6.24
N TYR A 17 12.98 4.21 5.95
CA TYR A 17 12.47 3.44 4.81
C TYR A 17 11.30 2.57 5.24
N ILE A 18 10.21 2.61 4.47
CA ILE A 18 9.05 1.76 4.66
C ILE A 18 9.02 0.71 3.56
N PHE A 19 8.96 -0.55 3.96
CA PHE A 19 8.87 -1.69 3.07
C PHE A 19 7.49 -2.35 3.17
N VAL A 20 6.76 -2.42 2.06
CA VAL A 20 5.44 -3.05 1.97
C VAL A 20 5.51 -4.23 1.00
N PRO A 21 5.73 -5.47 1.48
CA PRO A 21 5.82 -6.63 0.61
C PRO A 21 4.48 -6.99 -0.02
N GLU A 22 4.53 -7.63 -1.20
CA GLU A 22 3.38 -8.20 -1.90
C GLU A 22 2.18 -7.24 -2.11
N VAL A 23 2.44 -5.94 -2.17
CA VAL A 23 1.40 -4.91 -2.22
C VAL A 23 0.44 -5.07 -3.39
N ARG A 24 0.94 -5.53 -4.54
CA ARG A 24 0.11 -5.82 -5.71
C ARG A 24 -0.93 -6.90 -5.43
N LYS A 25 -0.52 -8.02 -4.83
CA LYS A 25 -1.43 -9.11 -4.45
C LYS A 25 -2.41 -8.64 -3.38
N ALA A 26 -1.97 -7.85 -2.41
CA ALA A 26 -2.86 -7.29 -1.39
C ALA A 26 -3.97 -6.43 -2.01
N VAL A 27 -3.64 -5.65 -3.04
CA VAL A 27 -4.61 -4.87 -3.81
C VAL A 27 -5.54 -5.80 -4.59
N GLU A 28 -5.02 -6.79 -5.32
CA GLU A 28 -5.80 -7.79 -6.07
C GLU A 28 -6.79 -8.56 -5.18
N ASP A 29 -6.36 -8.98 -3.98
CA ASP A 29 -7.11 -9.76 -2.99
C ASP A 29 -8.09 -8.92 -2.15
N LYS A 30 -8.17 -7.61 -2.38
CA LYS A 30 -9.00 -6.68 -1.58
C LYS A 30 -8.66 -6.68 -0.08
N LYS A 31 -7.39 -6.86 0.28
CA LYS A 31 -6.98 -6.88 1.69
C LYS A 31 -7.15 -5.49 2.32
N LYS A 32 -7.88 -5.44 3.43
CA LYS A 32 -8.05 -4.22 4.24
C LYS A 32 -6.83 -3.89 5.08
N GLU A 33 -6.06 -4.90 5.45
CA GLU A 33 -4.85 -4.78 6.24
C GLU A 33 -3.68 -5.43 5.51
N MET A 34 -2.53 -4.77 5.54
CA MET A 34 -1.31 -5.25 4.93
C MET A 34 -0.10 -5.06 5.85
N PRO A 35 0.76 -6.09 5.98
CA PRO A 35 1.97 -5.97 6.76
C PRO A 35 2.94 -5.01 6.07
N ALA A 36 3.51 -4.11 6.84
CA ALA A 36 4.54 -3.19 6.44
C ALA A 36 5.69 -3.25 7.46
N TYR A 37 6.86 -2.81 7.04
CA TYR A 37 8.07 -2.88 7.87
C TYR A 37 8.85 -1.59 7.78
N ILE A 38 9.28 -1.07 8.92
CA ILE A 38 10.23 0.03 8.96
C ILE A 38 11.64 -0.57 8.92
N VAL A 39 12.45 -0.14 7.97
CA VAL A 39 13.84 -0.60 7.83
C VAL A 39 14.76 0.33 8.62
N LYS A 40 15.22 -0.12 9.80
CA LYS A 40 16.11 0.64 10.69
C LYS A 40 17.34 -0.18 11.06
N ALA A 41 18.53 0.33 10.77
CA ALA A 41 19.81 -0.28 11.18
C ALA A 41 19.90 -1.79 10.87
N GLY A 42 19.41 -2.21 9.69
CA GLY A 42 19.39 -3.62 9.27
C GLY A 42 18.30 -4.50 9.92
N LYS A 43 17.40 -3.90 10.70
CA LYS A 43 16.23 -4.57 11.30
C LYS A 43 14.94 -4.13 10.61
N LEU A 44 13.98 -5.04 10.56
CA LEU A 44 12.62 -4.79 10.10
C LEU A 44 11.70 -4.72 11.32
N VAL A 45 11.13 -3.55 11.57
CA VAL A 45 10.12 -3.36 12.62
C VAL A 45 8.75 -3.51 11.98
N PRO A 46 7.98 -4.56 12.30
CA PRO A 46 6.67 -4.79 11.69
C PRO A 46 5.64 -3.78 12.19
N PHE A 47 4.79 -3.31 11.28
CA PHE A 47 3.58 -2.55 11.58
C PHE A 47 2.50 -2.86 10.54
N THR A 48 1.28 -2.43 10.81
CA THR A 48 0.14 -2.70 9.91
C THR A 48 -0.29 -1.41 9.23
N LEU A 49 -0.39 -1.45 7.91
CA LEU A 49 -1.06 -0.43 7.12
C LEU A 49 -2.43 -0.93 6.74
N LYS A 50 -3.40 -0.01 6.74
CA LYS A 50 -4.75 -0.27 6.27
C LYS A 50 -5.00 0.41 4.94
N MET A 51 -6.02 -0.05 4.25
CA MET A 51 -6.53 0.58 3.05
C MET A 51 -8.05 0.52 3.12
N ASP A 52 -8.70 1.65 2.92
CA ASP A 52 -10.16 1.72 2.96
C ASP A 52 -10.80 0.99 1.76
N ASP A 53 -12.13 0.94 1.72
CA ASP A 53 -12.85 0.32 0.63
C ASP A 53 -12.60 1.05 -0.70
N ILE A 54 -11.71 0.45 -1.50
CA ILE A 54 -11.45 0.83 -2.88
C ILE A 54 -12.44 0.07 -3.77
N THR A 55 -13.18 0.80 -4.59
CA THR A 55 -14.12 0.21 -5.55
C THR A 55 -13.39 -0.66 -6.57
N ASP A 56 -14.11 -1.57 -7.21
CA ASP A 56 -13.49 -2.50 -8.18
C ASP A 56 -12.87 -1.77 -9.39
N ASP A 57 -13.41 -0.62 -9.80
CA ASP A 57 -12.84 0.16 -10.90
C ASP A 57 -11.61 0.97 -10.47
N GLU A 58 -11.62 1.58 -9.28
CA GLU A 58 -10.43 2.22 -8.71
C GLU A 58 -9.28 1.21 -8.54
N ARG A 59 -9.60 -0.04 -8.15
CA ARG A 59 -8.59 -1.11 -8.07
C ARG A 59 -7.96 -1.39 -9.43
N LYS A 60 -8.76 -1.51 -10.50
CA LYS A 60 -8.23 -1.72 -11.85
C LYS A 60 -7.36 -0.54 -12.29
N ILE A 61 -7.75 0.69 -11.95
CA ILE A 61 -6.97 1.90 -12.23
C ILE A 61 -5.61 1.85 -11.52
N ILE A 62 -5.59 1.46 -10.24
CA ILE A 62 -4.36 1.30 -9.45
C ILE A 62 -3.47 0.20 -10.02
N LEU A 63 -4.04 -0.94 -10.40
CA LEU A 63 -3.30 -2.06 -11.00
C LEU A 63 -2.75 -1.72 -12.40
N ALA A 64 -3.44 -0.86 -13.15
CA ALA A 64 -2.94 -0.29 -14.40
C ALA A 64 -1.82 0.75 -14.17
N GLY A 65 -1.58 1.17 -12.93
CA GLY A 65 -0.55 2.13 -12.54
C GLY A 65 -1.04 3.58 -12.55
N CYS A 66 -2.01 3.93 -13.39
CA CYS A 66 -2.70 5.23 -13.38
C CYS A 66 -4.00 5.19 -14.21
N LEU A 67 -4.78 6.28 -14.12
CA LEU A 67 -6.03 6.44 -14.87
C LEU A 67 -5.80 6.43 -16.39
N ILE A 68 -4.73 7.05 -16.87
CA ILE A 68 -4.38 7.10 -18.30
C ILE A 68 -4.11 5.68 -18.83
N ASN A 69 -3.33 4.87 -18.09
CA ASN A 69 -3.03 3.50 -18.48
C ASN A 69 -4.28 2.62 -18.49
N PHE A 70 -5.21 2.85 -17.55
CA PHE A 70 -6.48 2.13 -17.52
C PHE A 70 -7.34 2.39 -18.77
N TYR A 71 -7.36 3.62 -19.28
CA TYR A 71 -8.05 3.95 -20.52
C TYR A 71 -7.29 3.52 -21.78
N ALA A 72 -5.95 3.59 -21.78
CA ALA A 72 -5.12 3.20 -22.92
C ALA A 72 -5.07 1.67 -23.14
N GLY A 73 -5.31 0.87 -22.10
CA GLY A 73 -5.42 -0.59 -22.19
C GLY A 73 -6.80 -1.11 -22.57
N LYS A 74 -7.74 -0.22 -22.90
CA LYS A 74 -9.05 -0.57 -23.48
C LYS A 74 -9.03 -0.47 -25.01
#